data_AF-A0A917XLX6-F1
#
_entry.id   AF-A0A917XLX6-F1
#
_cell.length_a   1.000
_cell.length_b   1.000
_cell.length_c   1.000
_cell.angle_alpha   90.00
_cell.angle_beta   90.00
_cell.angle_gamma   90.00
#
_symmetry.space_group_name_H-M   'P 1'
#
loop_
_entity.id
_entity.type
_entity.pdbx_description
1 polymer ?
#
loop_
_entity_poly.entity_id
_entity_poly.type
_entity_poly.pdbx_seq_one_letter_code
_entity_poly.pdbx_strand_id
1 'polypeptide(L)' 'MANVHKHKLRGIRGIDDETWDAFDEATKAGESDRSASVRAWVDYYLGRTDELPPRAPAGPWSTPPQT' A
#
# COMPACT_ATOMS: atom_id res chain seq x y z
N MET A 1 26.82 3.54 -10.42
CA MET A 1 26.26 2.19 -10.57
C MET A 1 24.79 2.36 -10.97
N ALA A 2 24.39 1.83 -12.12
CA ALA A 2 23.03 2.02 -12.63
C ALA A 2 22.08 1.04 -11.93
N ASN A 3 21.40 1.50 -10.88
CA ASN A 3 20.20 0.83 -10.37
C ASN A 3 19.08 1.04 -11.41
N VAL A 4 19.09 0.24 -12.46
CA VAL A 4 17.99 0.20 -13.43
C VAL A 4 16.85 -0.56 -12.76
N HIS A 5 16.08 0.13 -11.92
CA HIS A 5 14.78 -0.39 -11.53
C HIS A 5 13.99 -0.63 -12.82
N LYS A 6 13.60 -1.90 -13.07
CA LYS A 6 12.89 -2.33 -14.29
C LYS A 6 11.59 -1.53 -14.54
N HIS A 7 11.09 -0.87 -13.50
CA HIS A 7 9.90 -0.03 -13.52
C HIS A 7 10.21 1.37 -13.02
N LYS A 8 9.58 2.37 -13.63
CA LYS A 8 9.63 3.77 -13.16
C LYS A 8 9.01 3.87 -11.77
N LEU A 9 9.70 4.53 -10.85
CA LEU A 9 9.14 4.89 -9.55
C LEU A 9 8.01 5.91 -9.74
N ARG A 10 6.90 5.71 -9.04
CA ARG A 10 5.76 6.63 -9.01
C ARG A 10 5.62 7.15 -7.59
N GLY A 11 5.76 8.47 -7.42
CA GLY A 11 5.49 9.12 -6.14
C GLY A 11 3.98 9.31 -5.95
N ILE A 12 3.49 9.05 -4.75
CA ILE A 12 2.13 9.38 -4.33
C ILE A 12 2.20 10.67 -3.50
N ARG A 13 1.27 11.60 -3.73
CA ARG A 13 1.22 12.89 -3.02
C ARG A 13 -0.01 12.95 -2.12
N GLY A 14 0.07 13.73 -1.04
CA GLY A 14 -1.05 13.93 -0.12
C GLY A 14 -1.22 12.82 0.92
N ILE A 15 -0.19 11.99 1.11
CA ILE A 15 -0.10 11.03 2.22
C ILE A 15 1.08 11.48 3.08
N ASP A 16 0.83 11.71 4.37
CA ASP A 16 1.89 12.03 5.33
C ASP A 16 2.74 10.80 5.67
N ASP A 17 3.91 11.04 6.28
CA ASP A 17 4.85 9.99 6.62
C ASP A 17 4.27 8.98 7.62
N GLU A 18 3.47 9.45 8.59
CA GLU A 18 2.82 8.58 9.59
C GLU A 18 1.88 7.57 8.91
N THR A 19 1.01 8.05 8.02
CA THR A 19 0.08 7.22 7.25
C THR A 19 0.83 6.28 6.31
N TRP A 20 1.92 6.76 5.71
CA TRP A 20 2.71 5.96 4.77
C TRP A 20 3.48 4.83 5.46
N ASP A 21 4.01 5.09 6.65
CA ASP A 21 4.70 4.09 7.48
C ASP A 21 3.71 3.10 8.07
N ALA A 22 2.56 3.56 8.57
CA ALA A 22 1.46 2.70 9.02
C ALA A 22 0.98 1.75 7.91
N PHE A 23 0.90 2.24 6.68
CA PHE A 23 0.58 1.41 5.51
C PHE A 23 1.68 0.35 5.23
N ASP A 24 2.97 0.70 5.33
CA ASP A 24 4.06 -0.27 5.18
C ASP A 24 3.97 -1.38 6.24
N GLU A 25 3.74 -1.03 7.51
CA GLU A 25 3.55 -2.00 8.59
C GLU A 25 2.34 -2.90 8.35
N ALA A 26 1.20 -2.33 7.96
CA ALA A 26 -0.01 -3.09 7.66
C ALA A 26 0.21 -4.09 6.52
N THR A 27 0.87 -3.68 5.44
CA THR A 27 1.13 -4.59 4.30
C THR A 27 2.03 -5.74 4.69
N LYS A 28 3.05 -5.51 5.53
CA LYS A 28 3.91 -6.58 6.06
C LYS A 28 3.15 -7.54 6.97
N ALA A 29 2.25 -7.04 7.81
CA ALA A 29 1.41 -7.89 8.66
C ALA A 29 0.42 -8.75 7.85
N GLY A 30 0.01 -8.29 6.68
CA GLY A 30 -0.76 -9.06 5.69
C GLY A 30 0.10 -9.93 4.76
N GLU A 31 1.38 -10.17 5.10
CA GLU A 31 2.35 -10.94 4.29
C GLU A 31 2.50 -10.42 2.84
N SER A 32 2.39 -9.10 2.66
CA SER A 32 2.48 -8.41 1.37
C SER A 32 3.48 -7.24 1.42
N ASP A 33 3.47 -6.42 0.37
CA ASP A 33 4.25 -5.18 0.30
C ASP A 33 3.41 -4.04 -0.29
N ARG A 34 3.82 -2.80 -0.03
CA ARG A 34 3.14 -1.58 -0.51
C ARG A 34 2.87 -1.58 -2.01
N SER A 35 3.83 -2.04 -2.82
CA SER A 35 3.69 -2.03 -4.28
C SER A 35 2.67 -3.06 -4.74
N ALA A 36 2.69 -4.26 -4.15
CA ALA A 36 1.70 -5.30 -4.44
C ALA A 36 0.28 -4.85 -4.05
N SER A 37 0.11 -4.28 -2.85
CA SER A 37 -1.19 -3.78 -2.39
C SER A 37 -1.71 -2.61 -3.25
N VAL A 38 -0.87 -1.62 -3.59
CA VAL A 38 -1.26 -0.52 -4.47
C VAL A 38 -1.63 -1.03 -5.86
N ARG A 39 -0.88 -2.00 -6.40
CA ARG A 39 -1.19 -2.59 -7.70
C ARG A 39 -2.55 -3.30 -7.69
N ALA A 40 -2.84 -4.10 -6.65
CA ALA A 40 -4.12 -4.78 -6.53
C ALA A 40 -5.29 -3.77 -6.50
N TRP A 41 -5.13 -2.67 -5.76
CA TRP A 41 -6.11 -1.58 -5.75
C TRP A 41 -6.28 -0.90 -7.11
N VAL A 42 -5.19 -0.66 -7.84
CA VAL A 42 -5.25 -0.10 -9.19
C VAL A 42 -5.96 -1.06 -10.16
N ASP A 43 -5.65 -2.35 -10.11
CA ASP A 43 -6.27 -3.34 -10.98
C ASP A 43 -7.78 -3.49 -10.68
N TYR A 44 -8.18 -3.46 -9.40
CA TYR A 44 -9.58 -3.39 -8.99
C TYR A 44 -10.28 -2.12 -9.50
N TYR A 45 -9.68 -0.94 -9.28
CA TYR A 45 -10.24 0.34 -9.71
C TYR A 45 -10.43 0.42 -11.24
N LEU A 46 -9.54 -0.21 -12.00
CA LEU A 46 -9.62 -0.29 -13.46
C LEU A 46 -10.61 -1.35 -13.96
N GLY A 47 -11.28 -2.09 -13.07
CA GLY A 47 -12.20 -3.17 -13.43
C GLY A 47 -11.50 -4.38 -14.06
N ARG A 48 -10.21 -4.59 -13.80
CA ARG A 48 -9.46 -5.78 -14.26
C ARG A 48 -9.68 -6.99 -13.37
N THR A 49 -10.18 -6.74 -12.17
CA THR A 49 -10.68 -7.73 -11.23
C THR A 49 -11.90 -7.13 -10.52
N ASP A 50 -12.91 -7.95 -10.26
CA ASP A 50 -14.05 -7.58 -9.43
C ASP A 50 -13.77 -7.84 -7.93
N GLU A 51 -12.65 -8.50 -7.62
CA GLU A 51 -12.26 -8.82 -6.26
C GLU A 51 -11.59 -7.62 -5.58
N LEU A 52 -12.15 -7.21 -4.44
CA LEU A 52 -11.58 -6.16 -3.61
C LEU A 52 -10.28 -6.67 -2.98
N PRO A 53 -9.17 -5.91 -3.02
CA PRO A 53 -7.94 -6.31 -2.35
C PRO A 53 -8.18 -6.60 -0.86
N PRO A 54 -7.63 -7.70 -0.33
CA PRO A 54 -7.81 -8.04 1.07
C PRO A 54 -7.24 -6.96 1.98
N ARG A 55 -7.93 -6.70 3.09
CA ARG A 55 -7.38 -5.83 4.15
C ARG A 55 -6.35 -6.61 4.96
N ALA A 56 -5.29 -5.92 5.37
CA ALA A 56 -4.38 -6.44 6.38
C ALA A 56 -5.16 -6.77 7.68
N PRO A 57 -4.67 -7.72 8.50
CA PRO A 57 -5.23 -7.94 9.82
C PRO A 57 -5.20 -6.65 10.65
N ALA A 58 -6.14 -6.54 11.59
CA ALA A 58 -6.18 -5.41 12.50
C ALA A 58 -4.88 -5.33 13.32
N GLY A 59 -4.35 -4.12 13.48
CA GLY A 59 -3.10 -3.84 14.19
C GLY A 59 -3.07 -2.40 14.71
N PRO A 60 -1.93 -1.94 15.26
CA PRO A 60 -1.77 -0.59 15.81
C PRO A 60 -2.19 0.52 14.84
N TRP A 61 -1.94 0.34 13.54
CA TRP A 61 -2.35 1.20 12.43
C TRP A 61 -3.86 1.24 12.15
N SER A 62 -4.67 0.42 12.81
CA SER A 62 -6.12 0.34 12.58
C SER A 62 -6.93 1.38 13.35
N THR A 63 -6.33 1.96 14.40
CA THR A 63 -6.95 3.03 15.17
C THR A 63 -6.34 4.34 14.68
N PRO A 64 -7.17 5.33 14.26
CA PRO A 64 -6.63 6.63 13.90
C PRO A 64 -5.92 7.26 15.11
N PRO A 65 -4.84 8.04 14.90
CA PRO A 65 -4.20 8.77 15.99
C PRO A 65 -5.26 9.62 16.70
N GLN A 66 -5.32 9.52 18.02
CA GLN A 66 -6.19 10.38 18.82
C GLN A 66 -5.59 11.78 18.80
N THR A 67 -6.23 12.68 18.05
CA THR A 67 -5.92 14.11 17.98
C THR A 67 -6.07 14.79 19.34
#